data_AF-A0A818NUR5-F1
#
_entry.id   AF-A0A818NUR5-F1
#
_cell.length_a   1.000
_cell.length_b   1.000
_cell.length_c   1.000
_cell.angle_alpha   90.00
_cell.angle_beta   90.00
_cell.angle_gamma   90.00
#
_symmetry.space_group_name_H-M   'P 1'
#
loop_
_entity.id
_entity.type
_entity.pdbx_description
1 polymer ?
#
loop_
_entity_poly.entity_id
_entity_poly.type
_entity_poly.pdbx_seq_one_letter_code
_entity_poly.pdbx_strand_id
1 'polypeptide(L)'
;MTKNPVINKNNNDINEHINYRQPMYLTRSSSILYEILNKTLNYSLKKKDEKQFINVRLQLLDQQYCLEKDRQLWQSYLDIGLQQHLWPDQFYTMSKANDFDLCKQYVMNYTENNKKQLNHRQFELTKQEQQFQTCPMIELSFEQMEQRLQELVDRERKYLSKRNNDKLIKLIKFKDDISEEKTIDNDIHVFFYEQSTSKSI
;
A
#
# COMPACT_ATOMS: atom_id res chain seq x y z
N MET A 1 33.47 -28.05 -23.21
CA MET A 1 32.66 -28.65 -22.14
C MET A 1 32.22 -27.54 -21.20
N THR A 2 30.95 -27.19 -21.30
CA THR A 2 30.20 -26.20 -20.53
C THR A 2 30.15 -26.60 -19.05
N LYS A 3 30.66 -25.75 -18.16
CA LYS A 3 30.37 -25.84 -16.73
C LYS A 3 29.18 -24.94 -16.42
N ASN A 4 28.02 -25.56 -16.23
CA ASN A 4 26.87 -24.90 -15.63
C ASN A 4 27.26 -24.41 -14.22
N PRO A 5 26.96 -23.15 -13.84
CA PRO A 5 26.85 -22.83 -12.44
C PRO A 5 25.51 -23.37 -11.93
N VAL A 6 25.62 -24.20 -10.89
CA VAL A 6 24.51 -24.69 -10.07
C VAL A 6 23.74 -23.48 -9.53
N ILE A 7 22.54 -23.25 -10.07
CA ILE A 7 21.58 -22.30 -9.48
C ILE A 7 21.01 -22.99 -8.25
N ASN A 8 21.53 -22.56 -7.09
CA ASN A 8 21.10 -23.04 -5.79
C ASN A 8 19.65 -22.59 -5.54
N LYS A 9 18.80 -23.57 -5.22
CA LYS A 9 17.41 -23.36 -4.81
C LYS A 9 17.36 -22.85 -3.37
N ASN A 10 16.30 -22.08 -3.12
CA ASN A 10 15.68 -21.73 -1.83
C ASN A 10 16.25 -20.51 -1.09
N ASN A 11 15.41 -19.49 -0.96
CA ASN A 11 14.72 -19.10 0.30
C ASN A 11 13.67 -18.03 -0.10
N ASN A 12 12.36 -18.31 -0.11
CA ASN A 12 11.51 -18.35 1.08
C ASN A 12 11.90 -17.33 2.15
N ASP A 13 11.89 -16.05 1.78
CA ASP A 13 11.62 -14.99 2.75
C ASP A 13 10.41 -14.19 2.26
N ILE A 14 9.24 -14.62 2.73
CA ILE A 14 7.96 -13.90 2.66
C ILE A 14 7.97 -12.72 3.67
N ASN A 15 9.16 -12.22 4.05
CA ASN A 15 9.37 -11.30 5.15
C ASN A 15 10.04 -9.99 4.72
N GLU A 16 9.63 -9.43 3.58
CA GLU A 16 9.52 -7.97 3.59
C GLU A 16 8.30 -7.63 4.45
N HIS A 17 8.58 -7.46 5.74
CA HIS A 17 7.67 -6.86 6.69
C HIS A 17 7.23 -5.51 6.11
N ILE A 18 6.05 -5.50 5.49
CA ILE A 18 5.25 -4.28 5.46
C ILE A 18 5.22 -3.86 6.92
N ASN A 19 5.75 -2.68 7.18
CA ASN A 19 5.90 -2.12 8.51
C ASN A 19 4.49 -1.73 8.99
N TYR A 20 3.68 -2.76 9.25
CA TYR A 20 2.30 -2.67 9.67
C TYR A 20 2.32 -2.18 11.10
N ARG A 21 2.29 -0.85 11.21
CA ARG A 21 2.07 -0.20 12.48
C ARG A 21 0.59 -0.35 12.81
N GLN A 22 0.31 -1.19 13.80
CA GLN A 22 -1.03 -1.33 14.35
C GLN A 22 -1.59 0.07 14.69
N PRO A 23 -2.86 0.33 14.35
CA PRO A 23 -3.47 1.61 14.63
C PRO A 23 -3.67 1.77 16.13
N MET A 24 -3.71 3.02 16.59
CA MET A 24 -3.81 3.32 18.02
C MET A 24 -4.98 2.57 18.68
N TYR A 25 -6.13 2.45 18.03
CA TYR A 25 -7.30 1.79 18.61
C TYR A 25 -7.10 0.28 18.85
N LEU A 26 -6.31 -0.42 18.03
CA LEU A 26 -5.97 -1.84 18.26
C LEU A 26 -4.84 -2.03 19.29
N THR A 27 -4.05 -0.99 19.55
CA THR A 27 -2.98 -1.01 20.57
C THR A 27 -3.44 -0.55 21.96
N ARG A 28 -4.69 -0.08 22.08
CA ARG A 28 -5.27 0.32 23.37
C ARG A 28 -5.52 -0.89 24.26
N SER A 29 -5.70 -0.65 25.56
CA SER A 29 -6.13 -1.71 26.47
C SER A 29 -7.44 -2.34 25.96
N SER A 30 -7.60 -3.63 26.19
CA SER A 30 -8.80 -4.36 25.74
C SER A 30 -10.08 -3.72 26.26
N SER A 31 -10.08 -3.14 27.47
CA SER A 31 -11.25 -2.43 28.01
C SER A 31 -11.69 -1.27 27.13
N ILE A 32 -10.75 -0.43 26.69
CA ILE A 32 -11.04 0.75 25.86
C ILE A 32 -11.44 0.32 24.46
N LEU A 33 -10.75 -0.66 23.88
CA LEU A 33 -11.12 -1.21 22.57
C LEU A 33 -12.57 -1.72 22.57
N TYR A 34 -12.97 -2.48 23.59
CA TYR A 34 -14.34 -2.98 23.68
C TYR A 34 -15.37 -1.88 24.01
N GLU A 35 -14.99 -0.81 24.71
CA GLU A 35 -15.87 0.34 24.88
C GLU A 35 -16.14 1.04 23.54
N ILE A 36 -15.09 1.25 22.73
CA ILE A 36 -15.22 1.79 21.37
C ILE A 36 -16.08 0.86 20.52
N LEU A 37 -15.79 -0.44 20.53
CA LEU A 37 -16.55 -1.43 19.77
C LEU A 37 -18.02 -1.48 20.17
N ASN A 38 -18.35 -1.43 21.46
CA ASN A 38 -19.73 -1.45 21.91
C ASN A 38 -20.51 -0.23 21.41
N LYS A 39 -19.87 0.95 21.40
CA LYS A 39 -20.45 2.18 20.84
C LYS A 39 -20.60 2.09 19.32
N THR A 40 -19.55 1.69 18.62
CA THR A 40 -19.50 1.55 17.16
C THR A 40 -20.52 0.53 16.66
N LEU A 41 -20.59 -0.63 17.30
CA LEU A 41 -21.50 -1.71 16.95
C LEU A 41 -22.91 -1.47 17.47
N ASN A 42 -23.16 -0.44 18.29
CA ASN A 42 -24.41 -0.24 19.03
C ASN A 42 -24.94 -1.56 19.63
N TYR A 43 -24.01 -2.36 20.17
CA TYR A 43 -24.23 -3.73 20.62
C TYR A 43 -23.25 -4.05 21.73
N SER A 44 -23.74 -4.62 22.82
CA SER A 44 -22.89 -4.98 23.96
C SER A 44 -22.25 -6.35 23.74
N LEU A 45 -20.97 -6.38 23.42
CA LEU A 45 -20.18 -7.61 23.36
C LEU A 45 -19.98 -8.16 24.79
N LYS A 46 -20.67 -9.25 25.13
CA LYS A 46 -20.64 -9.81 26.49
C LYS A 46 -19.78 -11.06 26.55
N LYS A 47 -19.94 -11.97 25.58
CA LYS A 47 -19.25 -13.27 25.60
C LYS A 47 -17.80 -13.12 25.15
N LYS A 48 -16.94 -14.00 25.66
CA LYS A 48 -15.52 -14.04 25.29
C LYS A 48 -15.34 -14.33 23.81
N ASP A 49 -16.13 -15.25 23.26
CA ASP A 49 -16.01 -15.67 21.87
C ASP A 49 -16.48 -14.58 20.90
N GLU A 50 -17.54 -13.84 21.23
CA GLU A 50 -17.99 -12.64 20.48
C GLU A 50 -16.87 -11.60 20.40
N LYS A 51 -16.27 -11.29 21.56
CA LYS A 51 -15.15 -10.34 21.68
C LYS A 51 -13.93 -10.76 20.88
N GLN A 52 -13.62 -12.06 20.89
CA GLN A 52 -12.51 -12.62 20.14
C GLN A 52 -12.79 -12.55 18.63
N PHE A 53 -13.99 -12.97 18.21
CA PHE A 53 -14.41 -12.91 16.82
C PHE A 53 -14.31 -11.49 16.26
N ILE A 54 -14.92 -10.51 16.93
CA ILE A 54 -14.89 -9.10 16.51
C ILE A 54 -13.46 -8.57 16.45
N ASN A 55 -12.64 -8.87 17.45
CA ASN A 55 -11.27 -8.36 17.48
C ASN A 55 -10.44 -8.91 16.31
N VAL A 56 -10.54 -10.21 16.03
CA VAL A 56 -9.84 -10.79 14.87
C VAL A 56 -10.40 -10.23 13.56
N ARG A 57 -11.73 -10.10 13.44
CA ARG A 57 -12.36 -9.51 12.25
C ARG A 57 -11.86 -8.10 11.99
N LEU A 58 -11.85 -7.25 13.03
CA LEU A 58 -11.38 -5.87 12.96
C LEU A 58 -9.89 -5.78 12.59
N GLN A 59 -9.05 -6.68 13.11
CA GLN A 59 -7.63 -6.75 12.74
C GLN A 59 -7.45 -7.11 11.26
N LEU A 60 -8.21 -8.08 10.75
CA LEU A 60 -8.15 -8.48 9.34
C LEU A 60 -8.61 -7.35 8.41
N LEU A 61 -9.71 -6.68 8.74
CA LEU A 61 -10.21 -5.52 7.98
C LEU A 61 -9.18 -4.38 7.94
N ASP A 62 -8.56 -4.07 9.08
CA ASP A 62 -7.54 -3.02 9.15
C ASP A 62 -6.28 -3.37 8.34
N GLN A 63 -5.83 -4.62 8.40
CA GLN A 63 -4.71 -5.09 7.60
C GLN A 63 -5.02 -5.06 6.11
N GLN A 64 -6.21 -5.53 5.71
CA GLN A 64 -6.66 -5.49 4.33
C GLN A 64 -6.70 -4.04 3.81
N TYR A 65 -7.27 -3.12 4.58
CA TYR A 65 -7.30 -1.69 4.23
C TYR A 65 -5.88 -1.14 3.99
N CYS A 66 -4.95 -1.42 4.91
CA CYS A 66 -3.58 -0.93 4.80
C CYS A 66 -2.86 -1.48 3.57
N LEU A 67 -3.00 -2.79 3.32
CA LEU A 67 -2.43 -3.46 2.16
C LEU A 67 -2.99 -2.89 0.84
N GLU A 68 -4.29 -2.62 0.78
CA GLU A 68 -4.93 -2.09 -0.42
C GLU A 68 -4.47 -0.66 -0.69
N LYS A 69 -4.37 0.19 0.34
CA LYS A 69 -3.85 1.56 0.20
C LYS A 69 -2.38 1.60 -0.18
N ASP A 70 -1.58 0.68 0.33
CA ASP A 70 -0.17 0.55 -0.04
C ASP A 70 -0.05 0.08 -1.50
N ARG A 71 -0.73 -1.01 -1.87
CA ARG A 71 -0.77 -1.52 -3.25
C ARG A 71 -1.18 -0.44 -4.25
N GLN A 72 -2.23 0.34 -3.96
CA GLN A 72 -2.68 1.44 -4.82
C GLN A 72 -1.57 2.49 -5.02
N LEU A 73 -0.88 2.88 -3.95
CA LEU A 73 0.22 3.84 -4.02
C LEU A 73 1.37 3.30 -4.89
N TRP A 74 1.81 2.06 -4.66
CA TRP A 74 2.89 1.44 -5.42
C TRP A 74 2.53 1.20 -6.89
N GLN A 75 1.27 0.86 -7.18
CA GLN A 75 0.80 0.79 -8.56
C GLN A 75 0.85 2.17 -9.24
N SER A 76 0.41 3.24 -8.57
CA SER A 76 0.53 4.59 -9.13
C SER A 76 1.99 4.99 -9.39
N TYR A 77 2.90 4.58 -8.52
CA TYR A 77 4.33 4.77 -8.75
C TYR A 77 4.85 4.01 -9.97
N LEU A 78 4.44 2.75 -10.13
CA LEU A 78 4.78 1.94 -11.29
C LEU A 78 4.29 2.56 -12.59
N ASP A 79 3.03 3.00 -12.62
CA ASP A 79 2.41 3.59 -13.80
C ASP A 79 3.13 4.88 -14.22
N ILE A 80 3.46 5.75 -13.25
CA ILE A 80 4.23 6.98 -13.50
C ILE A 80 5.64 6.64 -14.00
N GLY A 81 6.34 5.72 -13.33
CA GLY A 81 7.70 5.33 -13.70
C GLY A 81 7.80 4.74 -15.10
N LEU A 82 6.82 3.91 -15.49
CA LEU A 82 6.74 3.35 -16.85
C LEU A 82 6.44 4.41 -17.90
N GLN A 83 5.54 5.35 -17.63
CA GLN A 83 5.21 6.43 -18.56
C GLN A 83 6.40 7.36 -18.82
N GLN A 84 7.22 7.63 -17.79
CA GLN A 84 8.26 8.65 -17.84
C GLN A 84 9.68 8.10 -17.97
N HIS A 85 9.87 6.77 -17.85
CA HIS A 85 11.18 6.12 -17.83
C HIS A 85 12.14 6.68 -16.76
N LEU A 86 11.58 7.13 -15.64
CA LEU A 86 12.31 7.76 -14.52
C LEU A 86 11.72 7.30 -13.19
N TRP A 87 12.58 7.15 -12.17
CA TRP A 87 12.18 6.88 -10.80
C TRP A 87 12.66 8.01 -9.87
N PRO A 88 11.97 8.28 -8.76
CA PRO A 88 12.49 9.19 -7.73
C PRO A 88 13.78 8.65 -7.12
N ASP A 89 14.68 9.53 -6.69
CA ASP A 89 15.95 9.14 -6.03
C ASP A 89 15.77 8.22 -4.82
N GLN A 90 14.63 8.36 -4.13
CA GLN A 90 14.24 7.51 -3.01
C GLN A 90 14.05 6.04 -3.43
N PHE A 91 13.65 5.77 -4.67
CA PHE A 91 13.50 4.41 -5.21
C PHE A 91 14.86 3.79 -5.52
N TYR A 92 15.79 4.53 -6.10
CA TYR A 92 17.17 4.06 -6.31
C TYR A 92 17.85 3.74 -4.97
N THR A 93 17.54 4.51 -3.93
CA THR A 93 18.02 4.26 -2.56
C THR A 93 17.41 2.98 -1.96
N MET A 94 16.12 2.72 -2.19
CA MET A 94 15.42 1.52 -1.70
C MET A 94 15.82 0.25 -2.46
N SER A 95 15.97 0.34 -3.78
CA SER A 95 16.39 -0.77 -4.65
C SER A 95 17.89 -1.06 -4.58
N LYS A 96 18.68 -0.13 -4.01
CA LYS A 96 20.16 -0.13 -4.03
C LYS A 96 20.74 -0.24 -5.45
N ALA A 97 20.00 0.20 -6.44
CA ALA A 97 20.39 0.15 -7.84
C ALA A 97 20.13 1.50 -8.48
N ASN A 98 21.00 1.94 -9.39
CA ASN A 98 20.76 3.12 -10.24
C ASN A 98 20.15 2.72 -11.59
N ASP A 99 19.76 1.45 -11.72
CA ASP A 99 19.25 0.86 -12.95
C ASP A 99 17.71 0.85 -12.95
N PHE A 100 17.14 1.36 -14.03
CA PHE A 100 15.69 1.51 -14.19
C PHE A 100 14.96 0.15 -14.15
N ASP A 101 15.52 -0.88 -14.78
CA ASP A 101 14.90 -2.20 -14.86
C ASP A 101 14.97 -2.93 -13.52
N LEU A 102 16.03 -2.76 -12.74
CA LEU A 102 16.11 -3.29 -11.37
C LEU A 102 15.08 -2.62 -10.45
N CYS A 103 14.91 -1.29 -10.53
CA CYS A 103 13.85 -0.58 -9.80
C CYS A 103 12.45 -1.07 -10.20
N LYS A 104 12.21 -1.25 -11.50
CA LYS A 104 10.94 -1.78 -12.03
C LYS A 104 10.66 -3.19 -11.50
N GLN A 105 11.63 -4.09 -11.56
CA GLN A 105 11.49 -5.45 -11.04
C GLN A 105 11.19 -5.47 -9.54
N TYR A 106 11.85 -4.61 -8.76
CA TYR A 106 11.57 -4.46 -7.33
C TYR A 106 10.11 -4.04 -7.09
N VAL A 107 9.63 -2.99 -7.75
CA VAL A 107 8.25 -2.49 -7.59
C VAL A 107 7.22 -3.52 -8.03
N MET A 108 7.47 -4.23 -9.13
CA MET A 108 6.60 -5.31 -9.60
C MET A 108 6.53 -6.47 -8.59
N ASN A 109 7.68 -6.90 -8.06
CA ASN A 109 7.74 -7.96 -7.04
C ASN A 109 7.03 -7.55 -5.75
N TYR A 110 7.23 -6.32 -5.30
CA TYR A 110 6.57 -5.78 -4.12
C TYR A 110 5.04 -5.72 -4.30
N THR A 111 4.57 -5.23 -5.46
CA THR A 111 3.14 -5.16 -5.78
C THR A 111 2.50 -6.56 -5.85
N GLU A 112 3.20 -7.54 -6.43
CA GLU A 112 2.74 -8.93 -6.48
C GLU A 112 2.71 -9.57 -5.07
N ASN A 113 3.68 -9.25 -4.22
CA ASN A 113 3.66 -9.70 -2.82
C ASN A 113 2.45 -9.12 -2.05
N ASN A 114 2.18 -7.82 -2.21
CA ASN A 114 1.00 -7.17 -1.63
C ASN A 114 -0.31 -7.85 -2.10
N LYS A 115 -0.38 -8.20 -3.39
CA LYS A 115 -1.55 -8.90 -3.96
C LYS A 115 -1.74 -10.28 -3.33
N LYS A 116 -0.67 -11.05 -3.12
CA LYS A 116 -0.74 -12.35 -2.43
C LYS A 116 -1.21 -12.20 -0.99
N GLN A 117 -0.71 -11.21 -0.27
CA GLN A 117 -1.15 -10.92 1.10
C GLN A 117 -2.62 -10.49 1.15
N LEU A 118 -3.08 -9.65 0.23
CA LEU A 118 -4.49 -9.27 0.12
C LEU A 118 -5.39 -10.47 -0.11
N ASN A 119 -5.03 -11.35 -1.04
CA ASN A 119 -5.79 -12.56 -1.30
C ASN A 119 -5.88 -13.46 -0.06
N HIS A 120 -4.79 -13.55 0.71
CA HIS A 120 -4.78 -14.28 1.97
C HIS A 120 -5.73 -13.67 3.00
N ARG A 121 -5.70 -12.34 3.19
CA ARG A 121 -6.63 -11.66 4.12
C ARG A 121 -8.09 -11.79 3.68
N GLN A 122 -8.36 -11.69 2.39
CA GLN A 122 -9.71 -11.90 1.84
C GLN A 122 -10.21 -13.32 2.14
N PHE A 123 -9.35 -14.33 1.99
CA PHE A 123 -9.69 -15.71 2.33
C PHE A 123 -10.01 -15.88 3.83
N GLU A 124 -9.22 -15.29 4.73
CA GLU A 124 -9.47 -15.34 6.17
C GLU A 124 -10.79 -14.66 6.55
N LEU A 125 -11.11 -13.52 5.91
CA LEU A 125 -12.39 -12.84 6.08
C LEU A 125 -13.55 -13.72 5.62
N THR A 126 -13.48 -14.31 4.43
CA THR A 126 -14.54 -15.22 3.94
C THR A 126 -14.71 -16.43 4.86
N LYS A 127 -13.62 -16.98 5.40
CA LYS A 127 -13.69 -18.08 6.37
C LYS A 127 -14.46 -17.69 7.65
N GLN A 128 -14.22 -16.50 8.18
CA GLN A 128 -14.95 -16.01 9.35
C GLN A 128 -16.43 -15.76 9.07
N GLU A 129 -16.76 -15.25 7.88
CA GLU A 129 -18.15 -15.08 7.46
C GLU A 129 -18.89 -16.42 7.42
N GLN A 130 -18.28 -17.45 6.83
CA GLN A 130 -18.85 -18.81 6.81
C GLN A 130 -19.03 -19.39 8.22
N GLN A 131 -18.07 -19.15 9.12
CA GLN A 131 -18.20 -19.53 10.53
C GLN A 131 -19.37 -18.82 11.21
N PHE A 132 -19.57 -17.53 10.91
CA PHE A 132 -20.69 -16.76 11.43
C PHE A 132 -22.04 -17.29 10.95
N GLN A 133 -22.15 -17.61 9.65
CA GLN A 133 -23.37 -18.13 9.04
C GLN A 133 -23.75 -19.51 9.58
N THR A 134 -22.77 -20.36 9.87
CA THR A 134 -22.99 -21.72 10.39
C THR A 134 -23.21 -21.77 11.90
N CYS A 135 -22.66 -20.80 12.64
CA CYS A 135 -22.82 -20.70 14.09
C CYS A 135 -22.87 -19.22 14.50
N PRO A 136 -24.06 -18.58 14.48
CA PRO A 136 -24.18 -17.17 14.82
C PRO A 136 -23.94 -16.97 16.32
N MET A 137 -22.78 -16.40 16.64
CA MET A 137 -22.40 -16.09 18.03
C MET A 137 -22.88 -14.71 18.49
N ILE A 138 -23.18 -13.81 17.54
CA ILE A 138 -23.58 -12.42 17.75
C ILE A 138 -24.99 -12.25 17.20
N GLU A 139 -25.83 -11.51 17.92
CA GLU A 139 -27.24 -11.30 17.56
C GLU A 139 -27.42 -10.27 16.43
N LEU A 140 -26.44 -9.39 16.23
CA LEU A 140 -26.40 -8.43 15.13
C LEU A 140 -26.22 -9.16 13.79
N SER A 141 -26.86 -8.69 12.72
CA SER A 141 -26.64 -9.27 11.40
C SER A 141 -25.19 -9.09 10.95
N PHE A 142 -24.67 -10.05 10.18
CA PHE A 142 -23.30 -10.00 9.68
C PHE A 142 -23.03 -8.72 8.90
N GLU A 143 -23.94 -8.33 8.01
CA GLU A 143 -23.84 -7.12 7.19
C GLU A 143 -23.75 -5.84 8.03
N GLN A 144 -24.59 -5.71 9.06
CA GLN A 144 -24.58 -4.55 9.95
C GLN A 144 -23.30 -4.47 10.77
N MET A 145 -22.82 -5.60 11.27
CA MET A 145 -21.54 -5.69 11.97
C MET A 145 -20.39 -5.28 11.05
N GLU A 146 -20.34 -5.87 9.85
CA GLU A 146 -19.27 -5.63 8.88
C GLU A 146 -19.20 -4.17 8.47
N GLN A 147 -20.36 -3.57 8.13
CA GLN A 147 -20.43 -2.16 7.78
C GLN A 147 -19.86 -1.27 8.90
N ARG A 148 -20.27 -1.50 10.15
CA ARG A 148 -19.84 -0.69 11.30
C ARG A 148 -18.35 -0.85 11.60
N LEU A 149 -17.81 -2.06 11.46
CA LEU A 149 -16.37 -2.29 11.61
C LEU A 149 -15.58 -1.63 10.49
N GLN A 150 -16.06 -1.69 9.25
CA GLN A 150 -15.43 -1.03 8.10
C GLN A 150 -15.42 0.50 8.28
N GLU A 151 -16.53 1.10 8.71
CA GLU A 151 -16.61 2.53 9.00
C GLU A 151 -15.61 2.97 10.07
N LEU A 152 -15.38 2.13 11.09
CA LEU A 152 -14.36 2.39 12.11
C LEU A 152 -12.95 2.36 11.52
N VAL A 153 -12.62 1.34 10.72
CA VAL A 153 -11.33 1.23 10.04
C VAL A 153 -11.10 2.46 9.14
N ASP A 154 -12.07 2.81 8.31
CA ASP A 154 -11.98 3.93 7.38
C ASP A 154 -11.77 5.26 8.11
N ARG A 155 -12.49 5.49 9.21
CA ARG A 155 -12.36 6.69 10.04
C ARG A 155 -10.98 6.80 10.65
N GLU A 156 -10.50 5.73 11.27
CA GLU A 156 -9.22 5.69 11.98
C GLU A 156 -8.03 5.74 11.01
N ARG A 157 -8.18 5.20 9.80
CA ARG A 157 -7.13 5.16 8.77
C ARG A 157 -7.22 6.27 7.72
N LYS A 158 -8.12 7.26 7.87
CA LYS A 158 -8.24 8.40 6.95
C LYS A 158 -6.91 9.10 6.67
N TYR A 159 -6.02 9.18 7.67
CA TYR A 159 -4.70 9.79 7.51
C TYR A 159 -3.79 9.04 6.54
N LEU A 160 -3.94 7.72 6.36
CA LEU A 160 -3.15 6.95 5.39
C LEU A 160 -3.49 7.37 3.96
N SER A 161 -4.78 7.57 3.66
CA SER A 161 -5.21 8.09 2.36
C SER A 161 -4.61 9.47 2.11
N LYS A 162 -4.67 10.38 3.10
CA LYS A 162 -4.04 11.71 3.00
C LYS A 162 -2.52 11.60 2.78
N ARG A 163 -1.82 10.81 3.59
CA ARG A 163 -0.37 10.62 3.51
C ARG A 163 0.06 10.07 2.15
N ASN A 164 -0.67 9.10 1.61
CA ASN A 164 -0.37 8.52 0.31
C ASN A 164 -0.59 9.54 -0.82
N ASN A 165 -1.66 10.34 -0.74
CA ASN A 165 -1.88 11.45 -1.68
C ASN A 165 -0.76 12.49 -1.61
N ASP A 166 -0.32 12.89 -0.41
CA ASP A 166 0.78 13.85 -0.25
C ASP A 166 2.08 13.33 -0.87
N LYS A 167 2.35 12.03 -0.72
CA LYS A 167 3.50 11.37 -1.37
C LYS A 167 3.37 11.36 -2.88
N LEU A 168 2.18 11.06 -3.41
CA LEU A 168 1.91 11.07 -4.85
C LEU A 168 2.06 12.49 -5.45
N ILE A 169 1.55 13.52 -4.76
CA ILE A 169 1.72 14.91 -5.19
C ILE A 169 3.20 15.30 -5.27
N LYS A 170 4.00 14.91 -4.26
CA LYS A 170 5.45 15.15 -4.29
C LYS A 170 6.12 14.48 -5.49
N LEU A 171 5.69 13.27 -5.83
CA LEU A 171 6.17 12.57 -7.01
C LEU A 171 5.81 13.30 -8.30
N ILE A 172 4.56 13.75 -8.42
CA ILE A 172 4.09 14.50 -9.60
C ILE A 172 4.85 15.83 -9.72
N LYS A 173 5.08 16.55 -8.61
CA LYS A 173 5.89 17.78 -8.63
C LYS A 173 7.32 17.53 -9.09
N PHE A 174 7.98 16.49 -8.57
CA PHE A 174 9.31 16.09 -9.03
C PHE A 174 9.34 15.81 -10.56
N LYS A 175 8.26 15.22 -11.10
CA LYS A 175 8.11 15.03 -12.54
C LYS A 175 7.99 16.37 -13.29
N ASP A 176 7.17 17.30 -12.80
CA ASP A 176 6.99 18.60 -13.45
C ASP A 176 8.30 19.40 -13.41
N ASP A 177 9.04 19.37 -12.31
CA ASP A 177 10.34 20.01 -12.14
C ASP A 177 11.38 19.46 -13.16
N ILE A 178 11.48 18.13 -13.35
CA ILE A 178 12.36 17.52 -14.37
C ILE A 178 11.94 17.93 -15.78
N SER A 179 10.64 18.03 -16.03
CA SER A 179 10.11 18.37 -17.35
C SER A 179 10.43 19.82 -17.70
N GLU A 180 10.29 20.73 -16.72
CA GLU A 180 10.69 22.14 -16.84
C GLU A 180 12.20 22.29 -17.09
N GLU A 181 13.04 21.55 -16.37
CA GLU A 181 14.50 21.57 -16.53
C GLU A 181 14.94 21.10 -17.93
N LYS A 182 14.28 20.07 -18.49
CA LYS A 182 14.51 19.62 -19.87
C LYS A 182 14.08 20.62 -20.93
N THR A 183 13.00 21.38 -20.69
CA THR A 183 12.59 22.47 -21.60
C THR A 183 13.57 23.63 -21.58
N ILE A 184 14.12 24.00 -20.41
CA ILE A 184 15.12 25.07 -20.29
C ILE A 184 16.40 24.69 -21.04
N ASP A 185 16.88 23.45 -20.92
CA ASP A 185 18.06 22.99 -21.66
C ASP A 185 17.84 23.00 -23.18
N ASN A 186 16.65 22.61 -23.65
CA ASN A 186 16.29 22.68 -25.07
C ASN A 186 16.17 24.12 -25.57
N ASP A 187 15.56 25.03 -24.79
CA ASP A 187 15.41 26.44 -25.17
C ASP A 187 16.77 27.14 -25.19
N ILE A 188 17.68 26.82 -24.26
CA ILE A 188 19.06 27.29 -24.28
C ILE A 188 19.79 26.76 -25.52
N HIS A 189 19.63 25.47 -25.86
CA HIS A 189 20.25 24.88 -27.05
C HIS A 189 19.75 25.50 -28.37
N VAL A 190 18.46 25.84 -28.46
CA VAL A 190 17.86 26.55 -29.59
C VAL A 190 18.36 28.01 -29.65
N PHE A 191 18.42 28.71 -28.51
CA PHE A 191 18.93 30.09 -28.46
C PHE A 191 20.39 30.21 -28.92
N PHE A 192 21.24 29.23 -28.57
CA PHE A 192 22.64 29.20 -29.03
C PHE A 192 22.77 28.85 -30.52
N TYR A 193 21.87 28.04 -31.09
CA TYR A 193 21.85 27.71 -32.52
C TYR A 193 21.37 28.88 -33.39
N GLU A 194 20.40 29.66 -32.92
CA GLU A 194 19.91 30.86 -33.64
C GLU A 194 20.92 32.02 -33.60
N GLN A 195 21.69 32.17 -32.51
CA GLN A 195 22.76 33.18 -32.45
C GLN A 195 24.00 32.84 -33.27
N SER A 196 24.28 31.56 -33.52
CA SER A 196 25.42 31.13 -34.33
C SER A 196 25.15 31.10 -35.83
N THR A 197 23.87 31.06 -36.23
CA THR A 197 23.44 31.18 -37.64
C THR A 197 23.24 32.64 -38.09
N SER A 198 23.02 33.56 -37.15
CA SER A 198 22.82 35.00 -37.45
C SER A 198 24.11 35.81 -37.61
N LYS A 199 25.31 35.20 -37.50
CA LYS A 199 26.62 35.85 -37.71
C LYS A 199 27.31 35.49 -39.04
N SER A 200 26.61 34.80 -39.94
CA SER A 200 27.10 34.51 -41.29
C SER A 200 26.26 35.23 -42.35
N ILE A 201 26.40 36.55 -42.43
CA ILE A 201 26.02 37.36 -43.61
C ILE A 201 27.14 38.38 -43.83
#